data_AF-A0A973FYA3-F1
#
_entry.id   AF-A0A973FYA3-F1
#
_cell.length_a   1.000
_cell.length_b   1.000
_cell.length_c   1.000
_cell.angle_alpha   90.00
_cell.angle_beta   90.00
_cell.angle_gamma   90.00
#
_symmetry.space_group_name_H-M   'P 1'
#
loop_
_entity.id
_entity.type
_entity.pdbx_description
1 polymer ?
#
loop_
_entity_poly.entity_id
_entity_poly.type
_entity_poly.pdbx_seq_one_letter_code
_entity_poly.pdbx_strand_id
1 'polypeptide(L)' 'MSWFLDMEDARQKIEAWRREYNELQPHFSLSWITPMEFTENQ' A
#
# COMPACT_ATOMS: atom_id res chain seq x y z
N MET A 1 -12.97 11.40 -18.53
CA MET A 1 -11.90 10.39 -18.33
C MET A 1 -12.12 9.78 -16.96
N SER A 2 -12.32 8.46 -16.88
CA SER A 2 -12.46 7.74 -15.61
C SER A 2 -11.10 7.20 -15.18
N TRP A 3 -10.81 7.24 -13.88
CA TRP A 3 -9.59 6.67 -13.29
C TRP A 3 -9.61 5.13 -13.30
N PHE A 4 -10.81 4.56 -13.39
CA PHE A 4 -11.06 3.14 -13.42
C PHE A 4 -11.84 2.73 -14.67
N LEU A 5 -11.47 1.59 -15.23
CA LEU A 5 -12.13 1.01 -16.40
C LEU A 5 -13.44 0.33 -16.01
N ASP A 6 -13.43 -0.39 -14.88
CA ASP A 6 -14.58 -1.04 -14.25
C ASP A 6 -14.27 -1.31 -12.76
N MET A 7 -15.15 -2.06 -12.08
CA MET A 7 -14.99 -2.42 -10.66
C MET A 7 -13.86 -3.44 -10.41
N GLU A 8 -13.54 -4.29 -11.38
CA GLU A 8 -12.44 -5.25 -11.31
C GLU A 8 -11.12 -4.50 -11.33
N ASP A 9 -10.94 -3.59 -12.30
CA ASP A 9 -9.78 -2.71 -12.43
C ASP A 9 -9.58 -1.83 -11.18
N ALA A 10 -10.67 -1.28 -10.63
CA ALA A 10 -10.60 -0.51 -9.40
C ALA A 10 -10.07 -1.33 -8.22
N ARG A 11 -10.55 -2.57 -8.05
CA ARG A 11 -10.10 -3.46 -6.98
C ARG A 11 -8.63 -3.84 -7.16
N GLN A 12 -8.22 -4.18 -8.37
CA GLN A 12 -6.84 -4.55 -8.66
C GLN A 12 -5.87 -3.40 -8.38
N LYS A 13 -6.21 -2.18 -8.81
CA LYS A 13 -5.40 -1.00 -8.54
C LYS A 13 -5.33 -0.69 -7.05
N ILE A 14 -6.46 -0.66 -6.34
CA ILE A 14 -6.46 -0.40 -4.89
C ILE A 14 -5.63 -1.44 -4.14
N GLU A 15 -5.74 -2.72 -4.51
CA GLU A 15 -4.98 -3.79 -3.88
C GLU A 15 -3.47 -3.66 -4.15
N ALA A 16 -3.08 -3.33 -5.37
CA ALA A 16 -1.68 -3.06 -5.71
C ALA A 16 -1.13 -1.91 -4.87
N TRP A 17 -1.85 -0.79 -4.81
CA TRP A 17 -1.46 0.37 -4.01
C TRP A 17 -1.36 0.05 -2.51
N ARG A 18 -2.29 -0.75 -1.97
CA ARG A 18 -2.24 -1.19 -0.57
C ARG A 18 -0.97 -1.96 -0.26
N ARG A 19 -0.55 -2.87 -1.16
CA ARG A 19 0.68 -3.65 -1.00
C ARG A 19 1.91 -2.75 -1.07
N GLU A 20 2.01 -1.91 -2.09
CA GLU A 20 3.14 -0.99 -2.25
C GLU A 20 3.30 -0.08 -1.02
N TYR A 21 2.20 0.50 -0.53
CA TYR A 21 2.21 1.34 0.66
C TYR A 21 2.70 0.58 1.90
N ASN A 22 2.20 -0.65 2.11
CA ASN A 22 2.50 -1.42 3.31
C ASN A 22 3.88 -2.09 3.28
N GLU A 23 4.38 -2.47 2.10
CA GLU A 23 5.58 -3.30 1.94
C GLU A 23 6.81 -2.50 1.49
N LEU A 24 6.62 -1.36 0.81
CA LEU A 24 7.72 -0.65 0.15
C LEU A 24 7.91 0.78 0.63
N GLN A 25 6.90 1.39 1.26
CA GLN A 25 6.97 2.78 1.65
C GLN A 25 7.36 2.95 3.13
N PRO A 26 8.61 3.34 3.43
CA PRO A 26 8.99 3.68 4.79
C PRO A 26 8.33 4.98 5.24
N HIS A 27 7.84 5.01 6.48
CA HIS A 27 7.18 6.19 7.04
C HIS A 27 7.97 6.77 8.21
N PHE A 28 8.09 8.10 8.26
CA PHE A 28 8.76 8.80 9.35
C PHE A 28 8.14 8.48 10.73
N SER A 29 6.81 8.39 10.80
CA SER A 29 6.08 8.03 12.03
C SER A 29 6.37 6.61 12.50
N LEU A 30 6.85 5.75 11.61
CA LEU A 30 7.30 4.39 11.91
C LEU A 30 8.83 4.31 12.01
N SER A 31 9.53 5.40 12.37
CA SER A 31 11.00 5.39 12.47
C SER A 31 11.71 5.00 11.16
N TRP A 32 11.14 5.35 10.01
CA TRP A 32 11.67 5.05 8.67
C TRP A 32 11.62 3.58 8.26
N ILE A 33 10.77 2.76 8.87
CA ILE A 33 10.46 1.41 8.38
C ILE A 33 9.07 1.37 7.75
N THR A 34 8.81 0.32 6.96
CA THR A 34 7.52 0.09 6.32
C THR A 34 6.47 -0.39 7.34
N PRO A 35 5.17 -0.22 7.05
CA PRO A 35 4.11 -0.77 7.89
C PRO A 35 4.26 -2.28 8.17
N MET A 36 4.67 -3.05 7.15
CA MET A 36 4.91 -4.48 7.29
C MET A 36 6.06 -4.78 8.25
N GLU A 37 7.21 -4.14 8.06
CA GLU A 37 8.36 -4.27 8.97
C GLU A 37 7.99 -3.85 10.40
N PHE A 38 7.14 -2.83 10.57
CA PHE A 38 6.70 -2.41 11.90
C PHE A 38 5.89 -3.51 12.59
N THR A 39 4.98 -4.17 11.87
CA THR A 39 4.20 -5.30 12.42
C THR A 39 5.04 -6.54 12.71
N GLU A 40 6.10 -6.80 11.96
CA GLU A 40 7.00 -7.94 12.19
C GLU A 40 7.96 -7.72 13.37
N ASN A 41 8.28 -6.46 13.69
CA ASN A 41 9.21 -6.08 14.76
C ASN A 41 8.52 -5.76 16.12
N GLN A 42 7.20 -5.95 16.23
CA GLN A 42 6.43 -5.84 17.48
C GLN A 42 6.37 -7.19 18.22
#